data_AF-A0A520LFL5-F1
#
_entry.id   AF-A0A520LFL5-F1
#
_cell.length_a   1.000
_cell.length_b   1.000
_cell.length_c   1.000
_cell.angle_alpha   90.00
_cell.angle_beta   90.00
_cell.angle_gamma   90.00
#
_symmetry.space_group_name_H-M   'P 1'
#
loop_
_entity.id
_entity.type
_entity.pdbx_description
1 polymer ?
#
loop_
_entity_poly.entity_id
_entity_poly.type
_entity_poly.pdbx_seq_one_letter_code
_entity_poly.pdbx_strand_id
1 'polypeptide(L)'
;MRVFKKERQLELWVKQRESFVLLNSYFIAGTSGELGPKLRQGDGQIPEGFYFVTPRQMNRKSNFHLSFNIGYPNQYDRAYNRTGNLIMVHGSNVSAGCMAMTNDKIEEIYTLADAAFKGGQRFFRIHIFPFKMTDTAMQQNSDNSWHPFWKNLKIGYRIFEDTKLPPNVTVKDKTYHFENQD
;
A
#
# COMPACT_ATOMS: atom_id res chain seq x y z
N MET A 1 6.79 1.04 2.05
CA MET A 1 5.89 2.17 1.75
C MET A 1 4.58 1.98 2.49
N ARG A 2 3.95 3.06 2.94
CA ARG A 2 2.61 3.04 3.52
C ARG A 2 1.73 4.07 2.84
N VAL A 3 0.49 3.72 2.55
CA VAL A 3 -0.47 4.60 1.90
C VAL A 3 -1.67 4.76 2.81
N PHE A 4 -2.15 5.98 2.94
CA PHE A 4 -3.31 6.33 3.73
C PHE A 4 -4.34 7.02 2.84
N LYS A 5 -5.49 6.36 2.65
CA LYS A 5 -6.50 6.81 1.68
C LYS A 5 -7.14 8.13 2.09
N LYS A 6 -7.58 8.25 3.34
CA LYS A 6 -8.21 9.48 3.88
C LYS A 6 -7.27 10.68 3.78
N GLU A 7 -6.01 10.49 4.18
CA GLU A 7 -4.98 11.53 4.19
C GLU A 7 -4.39 11.79 2.79
N ARG A 8 -4.71 10.94 1.80
CA ARG A 8 -4.12 10.95 0.46
C ARG A 8 -2.60 11.05 0.52
N GLN A 9 -1.99 10.21 1.35
CA GLN A 9 -0.57 10.30 1.69
C GLN A 9 0.13 8.96 1.40
N LEU A 10 1.31 9.02 0.77
CA LEU A 10 2.24 7.92 0.64
C LEU A 10 3.50 8.23 1.45
N GLU A 11 3.77 7.39 2.44
CA GLU A 11 5.00 7.43 3.22
C GLU A 11 6.04 6.46 2.65
N LEU A 12 7.25 6.99 2.44
CA LEU A 12 8.41 6.23 2.02
C LEU A 12 9.34 6.01 3.21
N TRP A 13 9.55 4.74 3.52
CA TRP A 13 10.35 4.30 4.65
C TRP A 13 11.54 3.49 4.13
N VAL A 14 12.72 3.72 4.70
CA VAL A 14 13.97 3.02 4.35
C VAL A 14 14.54 2.32 5.57
N LYS A 15 15.13 1.14 5.38
CA LYS A 15 15.77 0.40 6.48
C LYS A 15 17.11 1.09 6.81
N GLN A 16 17.28 1.48 8.07
CA GLN A 16 18.52 2.01 8.61
C GLN A 16 18.90 1.15 9.83
N ARG A 17 20.01 0.42 9.75
CA ARG A 17 20.40 -0.58 10.75
C ARG A 17 19.25 -1.59 10.98
N GLU A 18 18.71 -1.63 12.20
CA GLU A 18 17.71 -2.60 12.65
C GLU A 18 16.26 -2.14 12.46
N SER A 19 16.00 -0.90 12.00
CA SER A 19 14.63 -0.38 11.91
C SER A 19 14.40 0.46 10.67
N PHE A 20 13.13 0.70 10.33
CA PHE A 20 12.75 1.61 9.26
C PHE A 20 12.60 3.03 9.78
N VAL A 21 13.17 3.99 9.04
CA VAL A 21 13.01 5.42 9.28
C VAL A 21 12.19 6.05 8.15
N LEU A 22 11.36 7.03 8.50
CA LEU A 22 10.59 7.78 7.51
C LEU A 22 11.56 8.66 6.73
N LEU A 23 11.69 8.40 5.44
CA LEU A 23 12.51 9.22 4.55
C LEU A 23 11.73 10.43 4.06
N ASN A 24 10.51 10.19 3.56
CA ASN A 24 9.68 11.25 3.01
C ASN A 24 8.20 10.87 3.03
N SER A 25 7.34 11.87 2.89
CA SER A 25 5.89 11.75 2.81
C SER A 25 5.36 12.57 1.64
N TYR A 26 4.66 11.90 0.73
CA TYR A 26 4.19 12.47 -0.52
C TYR A 26 2.67 12.56 -0.53
N PHE A 27 2.13 13.72 -0.88
CA PHE A 27 0.71 13.86 -1.20
C PHE A 27 0.40 13.16 -2.54
N ILE A 28 -0.66 12.35 -2.56
CA ILE A 28 -1.14 11.61 -3.74
C ILE A 28 -2.03 12.55 -4.55
N ALA A 29 -1.56 12.96 -5.73
CA ALA A 29 -2.21 13.92 -6.61
C ALA A 29 -3.55 13.43 -7.16
N GLY A 30 -3.68 12.13 -7.42
CA GLY A 30 -4.93 11.52 -7.86
C GLY A 30 -5.11 10.12 -7.30
N THR A 31 -6.25 9.88 -6.66
CA THR A 31 -6.71 8.56 -6.22
C THR A 31 -8.21 8.50 -6.40
N SER A 32 -8.75 7.29 -6.51
CA SER A 32 -10.19 7.07 -6.66
C SER A 32 -10.74 6.29 -5.48
N GLY A 33 -12.05 6.46 -5.28
CA GLY A 33 -12.80 5.66 -4.34
C GLY A 33 -12.95 6.25 -2.94
N GLU A 34 -13.69 5.54 -2.11
CA GLU A 34 -13.99 5.85 -0.71
C GLU A 34 -13.22 4.95 0.25
N LEU A 35 -13.43 5.10 1.56
CA LEU A 35 -12.89 4.18 2.57
C LEU A 35 -13.54 2.80 2.42
N GLY A 36 -12.70 1.77 2.32
CA GLY A 36 -13.08 0.39 2.04
C GLY A 36 -12.21 -0.23 0.92
N PRO A 37 -12.01 -1.55 0.94
CA PRO A 37 -11.19 -2.24 -0.04
C PRO A 37 -11.83 -2.26 -1.44
N LYS A 38 -10.99 -2.45 -2.45
CA LYS A 38 -11.40 -2.83 -3.80
C LYS A 38 -11.97 -4.24 -3.80
N LEU A 39 -13.13 -4.45 -4.42
CA LEU A 39 -13.83 -5.73 -4.46
C LEU A 39 -13.89 -6.36 -5.86
N ARG A 40 -13.98 -5.54 -6.91
CA ARG A 40 -14.13 -6.03 -8.28
C ARG A 40 -13.49 -5.12 -9.32
N GLN A 41 -13.28 -5.64 -10.52
CA GLN A 41 -12.87 -4.84 -11.66
C GLN A 41 -13.91 -3.74 -11.94
N GLY A 42 -13.43 -2.52 -12.21
CA GLY A 42 -14.29 -1.38 -12.54
C GLY A 42 -15.03 -0.72 -11.38
N ASP A 43 -14.81 -1.13 -10.12
CA ASP A 43 -15.46 -0.49 -8.95
C ASP A 43 -14.88 0.87 -8.54
N GLY A 44 -13.87 1.38 -9.26
CA GLY A 44 -13.24 2.67 -8.96
C GLY A 44 -12.48 2.74 -7.63
N GLN A 45 -12.28 1.63 -6.92
CA GLN A 45 -11.56 1.60 -5.65
C GLN A 45 -10.08 1.28 -5.83
N ILE A 46 -9.22 1.94 -5.05
CA ILE A 46 -7.91 1.39 -4.68
C ILE A 46 -8.06 0.45 -3.48
N PRO A 47 -7.26 -0.63 -3.40
CA PRO A 47 -7.44 -1.65 -2.39
C PRO A 47 -6.89 -1.24 -1.03
N GLU A 48 -7.24 -1.99 0.00
CA GLU A 48 -6.71 -1.86 1.36
C GLU A 48 -6.10 -3.20 1.76
N GLY A 49 -4.94 -3.19 2.41
CA GLY A 49 -4.22 -4.41 2.78
C GLY A 49 -2.71 -4.33 2.60
N PHE A 50 -2.09 -5.50 2.61
CA PHE A 50 -0.64 -5.68 2.57
C PHE A 50 -0.22 -6.25 1.22
N TYR A 51 0.63 -5.54 0.50
CA TYR A 51 1.10 -5.90 -0.84
C TYR A 51 2.62 -5.79 -0.94
N PHE A 52 3.17 -6.37 -1.99
CA PHE A 52 4.59 -6.28 -2.29
C PHE A 52 4.83 -6.13 -3.79
N VAL A 53 5.92 -5.45 -4.10
CA VAL A 53 6.36 -5.18 -5.46
C VAL A 53 7.70 -5.84 -5.67
N THR A 54 7.79 -6.63 -6.74
CA THR A 54 9.01 -7.28 -7.23
C THR A 54 9.57 -6.49 -8.42
N PRO A 55 10.84 -6.73 -8.81
CA PRO A 55 11.43 -6.06 -9.98
C PRO A 55 10.59 -6.15 -11.25
N ARG A 56 9.88 -7.26 -11.46
CA ARG A 56 9.02 -7.48 -12.65
C ARG A 56 7.81 -6.56 -12.71
N GLN A 57 7.43 -5.96 -11.58
CA GLN A 57 6.29 -5.05 -11.49
C GLN A 57 6.70 -3.58 -11.72
N MET A 58 7.99 -3.29 -11.86
CA MET A 58 8.52 -1.96 -12.18
C MET A 58 8.41 -1.70 -13.68
N ASN A 59 7.93 -0.52 -14.07
CA ASN A 59 7.72 -0.14 -15.45
C ASN A 59 8.31 1.25 -15.76
N ARG A 60 9.47 1.25 -16.43
CA ARG A 60 10.13 2.48 -16.92
C ARG A 60 9.44 3.10 -18.12
N LYS A 61 8.71 2.31 -18.91
CA LYS A 61 8.05 2.73 -20.17
C LYS A 61 6.55 3.01 -19.97
N SER A 62 6.21 3.57 -18.81
CA SER A 62 4.84 3.92 -18.47
C SER A 62 4.32 5.06 -19.35
N ASN A 63 3.10 4.93 -19.88
CA ASN A 63 2.42 6.03 -20.59
C ASN A 63 2.09 7.22 -19.66
N PHE A 64 2.19 7.03 -18.34
CA PHE A 64 1.93 8.04 -17.32
C PHE A 64 3.20 8.49 -16.59
N HIS A 65 4.38 8.33 -17.20
CA HIS A 65 5.70 8.65 -16.64
C HIS A 65 6.06 7.84 -15.41
N LEU A 66 6.86 6.76 -15.59
CA LEU A 66 7.22 5.76 -14.58
C LEU A 66 6.00 5.13 -13.85
N SER A 67 6.07 3.83 -13.57
CA SER A 67 5.04 3.22 -12.74
C SER A 67 5.50 1.92 -12.13
N PHE A 68 4.80 1.49 -11.09
CA PHE A 68 4.88 0.10 -10.64
C PHE A 68 3.52 -0.43 -10.22
N ASN A 69 3.30 -1.72 -10.47
CA ASN A 69 2.09 -2.42 -10.07
C ASN A 69 2.23 -2.90 -8.62
N ILE A 70 1.27 -2.61 -7.75
CA ILE A 70 1.34 -3.00 -6.33
C ILE A 70 1.16 -4.50 -6.10
N GLY A 71 0.65 -5.27 -7.08
CA GLY A 71 0.43 -6.71 -6.93
C GLY A 71 -0.96 -7.09 -6.39
N TYR A 72 -1.98 -6.23 -6.62
CA TYR A 72 -3.38 -6.60 -6.40
C TYR A 72 -3.88 -7.55 -7.51
N PRO A 73 -4.71 -8.56 -7.18
CA PRO A 73 -5.18 -8.96 -5.84
C PRO A 73 -4.11 -9.74 -5.07
N ASN A 74 -4.02 -9.57 -3.75
CA ASN A 74 -3.17 -10.40 -2.88
C ASN A 74 -3.88 -11.71 -2.46
N GLN A 75 -3.28 -12.48 -1.54
CA GLN A 75 -3.89 -13.74 -1.06
C GLN A 75 -5.23 -13.51 -0.35
N TYR A 76 -5.36 -12.42 0.42
CA TYR A 76 -6.59 -12.07 1.13
C TYR A 76 -7.69 -11.74 0.14
N ASP A 77 -7.36 -10.92 -0.86
CA ASP A 77 -8.31 -10.53 -1.90
C ASP A 77 -8.83 -11.75 -2.67
N ARG A 78 -7.93 -12.66 -3.04
CA ARG A 78 -8.29 -13.92 -3.71
C ARG A 78 -9.15 -14.83 -2.84
N ALA A 79 -8.91 -14.89 -1.52
CA ALA A 79 -9.74 -15.68 -0.60
C ALA A 79 -11.19 -15.17 -0.49
N TYR A 80 -11.44 -13.90 -0.87
CA TYR A 80 -12.77 -13.31 -1.00
C TYR A 80 -13.29 -13.25 -2.45
N ASN A 81 -12.64 -13.93 -3.39
CA ASN A 81 -12.97 -13.91 -4.82
C ASN A 81 -13.00 -12.48 -5.41
N ARG A 82 -12.18 -11.57 -4.87
CA ARG A 82 -12.10 -10.21 -5.39
C ARG A 82 -11.40 -10.19 -6.75
N THR A 83 -11.87 -9.33 -7.64
CA THR A 83 -11.40 -9.28 -9.04
C THR A 83 -10.81 -7.92 -9.41
N GLY A 84 -10.13 -7.87 -10.55
CA GLY A 84 -9.42 -6.71 -11.04
C GLY A 84 -7.91 -6.92 -10.99
N ASN A 85 -7.17 -5.95 -11.53
CA ASN A 85 -5.72 -5.98 -11.65
C ASN A 85 -5.20 -4.54 -11.81
N LEU A 86 -3.90 -4.42 -12.08
CA LEU A 86 -3.26 -3.17 -12.54
C LEU A 86 -3.50 -1.97 -11.64
N ILE A 87 -3.43 -2.16 -10.32
CA ILE A 87 -3.38 -1.05 -9.39
C ILE A 87 -1.95 -0.50 -9.37
N MET A 88 -1.79 0.68 -9.96
CA MET A 88 -0.48 1.28 -10.19
C MET A 88 -0.22 2.43 -9.22
N VAL A 89 1.05 2.62 -8.87
CA VAL A 89 1.58 3.93 -8.44
C VAL A 89 2.34 4.50 -9.62
N HIS A 90 2.02 5.72 -10.05
CA HIS A 90 2.57 6.30 -11.28
C HIS A 90 2.69 7.82 -11.23
N GLY A 91 3.37 8.40 -12.22
CA GLY A 91 3.45 9.85 -12.43
C GLY A 91 2.15 10.45 -12.97
N SER A 92 2.23 11.61 -13.62
CA SER A 92 1.06 12.38 -14.06
C SER A 92 0.11 12.77 -12.90
N ASN A 93 -0.94 13.49 -13.23
CA ASN A 93 -1.96 13.99 -12.29
C ASN A 93 -3.33 13.32 -12.50
N VAL A 94 -3.48 12.46 -13.50
CA VAL A 94 -4.76 11.82 -13.86
C VAL A 94 -4.82 10.41 -13.29
N SER A 95 -5.90 10.05 -12.59
CA SER A 95 -6.14 8.69 -12.10
C SER A 95 -7.60 8.28 -12.28
N ALA A 96 -7.82 7.01 -12.67
CA ALA A 96 -9.11 6.35 -12.73
C ALA A 96 -9.01 4.93 -12.12
N GLY A 97 -8.48 4.81 -10.90
CA GLY A 97 -8.25 3.51 -10.23
C GLY A 97 -6.83 3.25 -9.75
N CYS A 98 -5.96 4.25 -9.77
CA CYS A 98 -4.54 4.16 -9.42
C CYS A 98 -4.13 5.26 -8.43
N MET A 99 -2.87 5.28 -8.02
CA MET A 99 -2.27 6.34 -7.22
C MET A 99 -1.33 7.18 -8.08
N ALA A 100 -1.81 8.34 -8.52
CA ALA A 100 -1.04 9.32 -9.28
C ALA A 100 -0.28 10.24 -8.32
N MET A 101 1.04 10.38 -8.49
CA MET A 101 1.91 11.12 -7.57
C MET A 101 2.29 12.53 -8.04
N THR A 102 2.24 12.81 -9.35
CA THR A 102 3.06 13.78 -10.13
C THR A 102 4.38 13.17 -10.61
N ASN A 103 4.94 13.73 -11.69
CA ASN A 103 6.17 13.24 -12.32
C ASN A 103 7.37 13.31 -11.35
N ASP A 104 7.60 14.46 -10.73
CA ASP A 104 8.74 14.66 -9.83
C ASP A 104 8.69 13.68 -8.64
N LYS A 105 7.51 13.46 -8.06
CA LYS A 105 7.35 12.55 -6.92
C LYS A 105 7.54 11.09 -7.31
N ILE A 106 7.02 10.66 -8.47
CA ILE A 106 7.24 9.29 -8.91
C ILE A 106 8.70 9.04 -9.30
N GLU A 107 9.42 10.05 -9.81
CA GLU A 107 10.85 9.91 -10.10
C GLU A 107 11.64 9.59 -8.83
N GLU A 108 11.40 10.31 -7.73
CA GLU A 108 12.04 10.00 -6.44
C GLU A 108 11.68 8.59 -5.94
N ILE A 109 10.38 8.27 -5.88
CA ILE A 109 9.88 6.98 -5.37
C ILE A 109 10.42 5.83 -6.22
N TYR A 110 10.33 5.95 -7.54
CA TYR A 110 10.77 4.92 -8.49
C TYR A 110 12.28 4.74 -8.44
N THR A 111 13.06 5.83 -8.39
CA THR A 111 14.52 5.77 -8.34
C THR A 111 15.00 5.07 -7.08
N LEU A 112 14.39 5.36 -5.92
CA LEU A 112 14.72 4.68 -4.67
C LEU A 112 14.33 3.20 -4.70
N ALA A 113 13.17 2.86 -5.26
CA ALA A 113 12.76 1.48 -5.45
C ALA A 113 13.70 0.70 -6.40
N ASP A 114 14.09 1.30 -7.53
CA ASP A 114 15.03 0.74 -8.50
C ASP A 114 16.43 0.56 -7.88
N ALA A 115 16.90 1.54 -7.11
CA ALA A 115 18.16 1.46 -6.38
C ALA A 115 18.14 0.33 -5.33
N ALA A 116 17.04 0.17 -4.60
CA ALA A 116 16.89 -0.94 -3.65
C ALA A 116 16.99 -2.31 -4.35
N PHE A 117 16.38 -2.47 -5.52
CA PHE A 117 16.49 -3.70 -6.32
C PHE A 117 17.91 -3.92 -6.86
N LYS A 118 18.57 -2.89 -7.36
CA LYS A 118 19.99 -2.97 -7.76
C LYS A 118 20.90 -3.32 -6.58
N GLY A 119 20.54 -2.89 -5.37
CA GLY A 119 21.19 -3.25 -4.11
C GLY A 119 20.87 -4.66 -3.60
N GLY A 120 20.15 -5.48 -4.36
CA GLY A 120 19.86 -6.88 -4.03
C GLY A 120 18.58 -7.12 -3.24
N GLN A 121 17.79 -6.08 -2.95
CA GLN A 121 16.48 -6.26 -2.33
C GLN A 121 15.58 -7.08 -3.28
N ARG A 122 14.89 -8.11 -2.78
CA ARG A 122 14.08 -9.00 -3.64
C ARG A 122 12.68 -8.46 -3.95
N PHE A 123 12.12 -7.69 -3.01
CA PHE A 123 10.82 -7.05 -3.10
C PHE A 123 10.76 -5.86 -2.15
N PHE A 124 9.88 -4.90 -2.37
CA PHE A 124 9.52 -3.92 -1.35
C PHE A 124 8.04 -4.03 -0.98
N ARG A 125 7.71 -3.70 0.26
CA ARG A 125 6.34 -3.75 0.78
C ARG A 125 5.61 -2.43 0.54
N ILE A 126 4.35 -2.50 0.16
CA ILE A 126 3.42 -1.38 0.13
C ILE A 126 2.14 -1.77 0.88
N HIS A 127 1.88 -1.10 1.99
CA HIS A 127 0.69 -1.32 2.81
C HIS A 127 -0.28 -0.17 2.55
N ILE A 128 -1.55 -0.47 2.33
CA ILE A 128 -2.58 0.54 2.04
C ILE A 128 -3.65 0.46 3.12
N PHE A 129 -3.83 1.56 3.84
CA PHE A 129 -4.74 1.69 4.96
C PHE A 129 -5.85 2.70 4.65
N PRO A 130 -7.05 2.53 5.24
CA PRO A 130 -8.14 3.49 5.06
C PRO A 130 -7.75 4.89 5.57
N PHE A 131 -7.05 4.95 6.69
CA PHE A 131 -6.59 6.18 7.35
C PHE A 131 -5.43 5.85 8.29
N LYS A 132 -4.78 6.85 8.89
CA LYS A 132 -3.84 6.62 10.01
C LYS A 132 -4.60 5.98 11.17
N MET A 133 -4.35 4.69 11.43
CA MET A 133 -5.24 3.82 12.23
C MET A 133 -5.09 4.02 13.76
N THR A 134 -5.12 5.27 14.23
CA THR A 134 -5.13 5.61 15.65
C THR A 134 -6.38 5.05 16.35
N ASP A 135 -6.35 4.94 17.68
CA ASP A 135 -7.52 4.48 18.45
C ASP A 135 -8.73 5.40 18.24
N THR A 136 -8.52 6.72 18.26
CA THR A 136 -9.55 7.72 17.94
C THR A 136 -10.10 7.57 16.53
N ALA A 137 -9.25 7.41 15.51
CA ALA A 137 -9.71 7.27 14.14
C ALA A 137 -10.52 5.97 13.94
N MET A 138 -10.12 4.87 14.58
CA MET A 138 -10.94 3.64 14.57
C MET A 138 -12.30 3.84 15.22
N GLN A 139 -12.34 4.50 16.38
CA GLN A 139 -13.59 4.76 17.09
C GLN A 139 -14.54 5.65 16.28
N GLN A 140 -14.01 6.70 15.65
CA GLN A 140 -14.79 7.59 14.78
C GLN A 140 -15.41 6.88 13.56
N ASN A 141 -14.89 5.71 13.19
CA ASN A 141 -15.37 4.94 12.06
C ASN A 141 -15.93 3.56 12.47
N SER A 142 -16.38 3.42 13.73
CA SER A 142 -16.90 2.16 14.28
C SER A 142 -18.10 1.60 13.53
N ASP A 143 -18.91 2.50 12.97
CA ASP A 143 -20.20 2.16 12.34
C ASP A 143 -20.04 1.82 10.85
N ASN A 144 -18.83 1.93 10.32
CA ASN A 144 -18.55 1.56 8.93
C ASN A 144 -18.60 0.04 8.76
N SER A 145 -19.17 -0.43 7.65
CA SER A 145 -19.28 -1.87 7.33
C SER A 145 -17.91 -2.58 7.24
N TRP A 146 -16.84 -1.86 6.93
CA TRP A 146 -15.47 -2.38 6.89
C TRP A 146 -14.76 -2.37 8.24
N HIS A 147 -15.38 -1.86 9.31
CA HIS A 147 -14.75 -1.80 10.62
C HIS A 147 -14.22 -3.17 11.14
N PRO A 148 -14.92 -4.32 10.97
CA PRO A 148 -14.36 -5.62 11.31
C PRO A 148 -13.07 -5.96 10.55
N PHE A 149 -13.02 -5.64 9.26
CA PHE A 149 -11.81 -5.80 8.43
C PHE A 149 -10.69 -4.86 8.88
N TRP A 150 -11.01 -3.61 9.20
CA TRP A 150 -10.04 -2.64 9.69
C TRP A 150 -9.46 -3.00 11.06
N LYS A 151 -10.23 -3.66 11.94
CA LYS A 151 -9.68 -4.21 13.19
C LYS A 151 -8.54 -5.21 12.91
N ASN A 152 -8.67 -6.05 11.88
CA ASN A 152 -7.61 -6.97 11.48
C ASN A 152 -6.42 -6.25 10.80
N LEU A 153 -6.66 -5.29 9.90
CA LEU A 153 -5.59 -4.46 9.32
C LEU A 153 -4.78 -3.73 10.39
N LYS A 154 -5.45 -3.22 11.43
CA LYS A 154 -4.84 -2.45 12.50
C LYS A 154 -3.77 -3.23 13.25
N ILE A 155 -3.88 -4.56 13.35
CA ILE A 155 -2.87 -5.40 14.01
C ILE A 155 -1.52 -5.25 13.29
N GLY A 156 -1.48 -5.45 11.98
CA GLY A 156 -0.26 -5.26 11.19
C GLY A 156 0.22 -3.82 11.14
N TYR A 157 -0.70 -2.84 11.16
CA TYR A 157 -0.36 -1.42 11.30
C TYR A 157 0.39 -1.16 12.61
N ARG A 158 -0.13 -1.66 13.75
CA ARG A 158 0.45 -1.46 15.08
C ARG A 158 1.82 -2.12 15.23
N ILE A 159 2.01 -3.34 14.71
CA ILE A 159 3.32 -4.00 14.74
C ILE A 159 4.40 -3.10 14.13
N PHE A 160 4.12 -2.50 12.96
CA PHE A 160 5.06 -1.54 12.37
C PHE A 160 5.22 -0.27 13.20
N GLU A 161 4.14 0.27 13.78
CA GLU A 161 4.26 1.47 14.62
C GLU A 161 5.13 1.24 15.86
N ASP A 162 5.00 0.07 16.49
CA ASP A 162 5.67 -0.26 17.75
C ASP A 162 7.13 -0.66 17.51
N THR A 163 7.41 -1.41 16.43
CA THR A 163 8.75 -1.98 16.18
C THR A 163 9.55 -1.27 15.11
N LYS A 164 8.88 -0.44 14.27
CA LYS A 164 9.43 0.08 13.01
C LYS A 164 9.95 -1.01 12.07
N LEU A 165 9.40 -2.22 12.18
CA LEU A 165 9.64 -3.35 11.28
C LEU A 165 8.30 -3.83 10.71
N PRO A 166 8.17 -3.99 9.38
CA PRO A 166 6.90 -4.44 8.81
C PRO A 166 6.72 -5.93 9.07
N PRO A 167 5.55 -6.39 9.55
CA PRO A 167 5.34 -7.82 9.81
C PRO A 167 5.41 -8.65 8.52
N ASN A 168 5.72 -9.93 8.69
CA ASN A 168 5.36 -10.95 7.70
C ASN A 168 3.86 -11.17 7.75
N VAL A 169 3.23 -11.30 6.58
CA VAL A 169 1.77 -11.36 6.45
C VAL A 169 1.39 -12.62 5.71
N THR A 170 0.55 -13.44 6.34
CA THR A 170 -0.08 -14.61 5.73
C THR A 170 -1.59 -14.47 5.81
N VAL A 171 -2.32 -15.32 5.10
CA VAL A 171 -3.78 -15.36 5.14
C VAL A 171 -4.27 -16.75 5.49
N LYS A 172 -5.06 -16.85 6.55
CA LYS A 172 -5.73 -18.08 7.01
C LYS A 172 -7.16 -17.75 7.40
N ASP A 173 -8.10 -18.62 7.04
CA ASP A 173 -9.54 -18.46 7.35
C ASP A 173 -10.09 -17.08 6.94
N LYS A 174 -9.65 -16.59 5.77
CA LYS A 174 -10.00 -15.26 5.23
C LYS A 174 -9.64 -14.07 6.15
N THR A 175 -8.61 -14.22 6.97
CA THR A 175 -8.08 -13.16 7.85
C THR A 175 -6.56 -13.02 7.65
N TYR A 176 -6.03 -11.81 7.84
CA TYR A 176 -4.59 -11.60 7.89
C TYR A 176 -4.03 -12.11 9.22
N HIS A 177 -2.93 -12.84 9.15
CA HIS A 177 -2.11 -13.28 10.27
C HIS A 177 -0.75 -12.62 10.16
N PHE A 178 -0.16 -12.27 11.30
CA PHE A 178 1.05 -11.47 11.37
C PHE A 178 2.10 -12.16 12.22
N GLU A 179 3.30 -12.22 11.66
CA GLU A 179 4.50 -12.71 12.35
C GLU A 179 5.56 -11.61 12.31
N ASN A 180 6.36 -11.51 13.37
CA ASN A 180 7.49 -10.58 13.38
C ASN A 180 8.52 -11.00 12.32
N GLN A 181 9.38 -10.07 11.91
CA GLN A 181 10.56 -10.47 11.14
C GLN A 181 11.56 -11.07 12.11
N ASP A 182 11.98 -12.30 11.82
CA ASP A 182 13.14 -12.94 12.44
C ASP A 182 14.44 -12.20 12.11
#